data_AF-A0A524KET3-F1
#
_entry.id   AF-A0A524KET3-F1
#
_cell.length_a   1.000
_cell.length_b   1.000
_cell.length_c   1.000
_cell.angle_alpha   90.00
_cell.angle_beta   90.00
_cell.angle_gamma   90.00
#
_symmetry.space_group_name_H-M   'P 1'
#
loop_
_entity.id
_entity.type
_entity.pdbx_description
1 polymer ?
#
loop_
_entity_poly.entity_id
_entity_poly.type
_entity_poly.pdbx_seq_one_letter_code
_entity_poly.pdbx_strand_id
1 'polypeptide(L)'
;MRYFPSSLLVPALLSILSAAGAAAGETPVRVVVSNVVKPGGTLLAGAYSSPETWLGATTVASKEVPVAGNVHDGTVTFEMLLPPGSYALSVLQDINGNRKLDTNFIGMPTEPTGSSNDAP
;
A
#
# COMPACT_ATOMS: atom_id res chain seq x y z
N MET A 1 13.28 16.16 77.73
CA MET A 1 13.50 16.85 76.43
C MET A 1 13.96 15.79 75.43
N ARG A 2 13.10 15.46 74.46
CA ARG A 2 13.34 14.41 73.45
C ARG A 2 13.70 15.10 72.13
N TYR A 3 14.87 14.78 71.56
CA TYR A 3 15.27 15.22 70.23
C TYR A 3 14.77 14.21 69.19
N PHE A 4 13.95 14.64 68.24
CA PHE A 4 13.59 13.87 67.05
C PHE A 4 14.39 14.46 65.86
N PRO A 5 15.21 13.68 65.12
CA PRO A 5 15.85 14.18 63.93
C PRO A 5 14.84 14.17 62.77
N SER A 6 14.67 15.33 62.14
CA SER A 6 13.86 15.51 60.93
C SER A 6 14.61 14.94 59.72
N SER A 7 14.22 13.76 59.27
CA SER A 7 14.73 13.18 58.02
C SER A 7 14.09 13.89 56.82
N LEU A 8 14.90 14.62 56.06
CA LEU A 8 14.52 15.22 54.78
C LEU A 8 14.38 14.14 53.71
N LEU A 9 13.18 13.99 53.18
CA LEU A 9 12.85 13.11 52.06
C LEU A 9 13.17 13.87 50.76
N VAL A 10 14.20 13.43 50.03
CA VAL A 10 14.54 13.95 48.69
C VAL A 10 13.67 13.22 47.67
N PRO A 11 12.79 13.88 46.91
CA PRO A 11 12.07 13.20 45.83
C PRO A 11 13.03 13.01 44.65
N ALA A 12 13.30 11.76 44.29
CA ALA A 12 13.98 11.42 43.05
C ALA A 12 13.04 11.71 41.87
N LEU A 13 13.35 12.75 41.10
CA LEU A 13 12.61 13.13 39.90
C LEU A 13 12.94 12.12 38.78
N LEU A 14 12.03 11.17 38.53
CA LEU A 14 12.15 10.20 37.45
C LEU A 14 11.83 10.89 36.12
N SER A 15 12.86 11.25 35.35
CA SER A 15 12.71 11.80 34.00
C SER A 15 12.26 10.68 33.04
N ILE A 16 11.00 10.72 32.63
CA ILE A 16 10.48 9.87 31.55
C ILE A 16 11.03 10.43 30.24
N LEU A 17 12.03 9.75 29.67
CA LEU A 17 12.51 10.04 28.32
C LEU A 17 11.50 9.46 27.31
N SER A 18 10.56 10.28 26.86
CA SER A 18 9.71 9.92 25.72
C SER A 18 10.56 9.84 24.46
N ALA A 19 10.89 8.63 24.03
CA ALA A 19 11.38 8.41 22.68
C ALA A 19 10.25 8.73 21.71
N ALA A 20 10.29 9.92 21.11
CA ALA A 20 9.46 10.22 19.94
C ALA A 20 9.92 9.30 18.81
N GLY A 21 9.23 8.18 18.62
CA GLY A 21 9.42 7.33 17.46
C GLY A 21 9.22 8.18 16.22
N ALA A 22 10.25 8.27 15.36
CA ALA A 22 10.10 8.91 14.07
C ALA A 22 8.99 8.19 13.31
N ALA A 23 7.88 8.90 13.05
CA ALA A 23 6.87 8.41 12.13
C ALA A 23 7.56 8.26 10.77
N ALA A 24 7.78 7.02 10.34
CA ALA A 24 8.26 6.75 9.00
C ALA A 24 7.16 7.21 8.02
N GLY A 25 7.37 8.37 7.40
CA GLY A 25 6.41 8.94 6.44
C GLY A 25 6.27 8.07 5.20
N GLU A 26 5.12 8.15 4.55
CA GLU A 26 4.90 7.49 3.26
C GLU A 26 5.80 8.12 2.19
N THR A 27 6.34 7.28 1.31
CA THR A 27 7.18 7.68 0.18
C THR A 27 6.43 7.48 -1.13
N PRO A 28 6.49 8.43 -2.08
CA PRO A 28 5.93 8.22 -3.41
C PRO A 28 6.70 7.15 -4.16
N VAL A 29 5.97 6.10 -4.57
CA VAL A 29 6.44 5.03 -5.44
C VAL A 29 5.84 5.24 -6.82
N ARG A 30 6.70 5.43 -7.82
CA ARG A 30 6.30 5.53 -9.23
C ARG A 30 6.01 4.14 -9.78
N VAL A 31 4.76 3.90 -10.16
CA VAL A 31 4.30 2.67 -10.79
C VAL A 31 4.18 2.89 -12.30
N VAL A 32 4.75 1.97 -13.08
CA VAL A 32 4.68 1.97 -14.54
C VAL A 32 4.01 0.66 -14.97
N VAL A 33 2.81 0.78 -15.52
CA VAL A 33 2.07 -0.36 -16.07
C VAL A 33 2.25 -0.36 -17.58
N SER A 34 2.85 -1.42 -18.11
CA SER A 34 3.07 -1.63 -19.54
C SER A 34 1.99 -2.55 -20.13
N ASN A 35 1.95 -2.64 -21.46
CA ASN A 35 1.01 -3.50 -22.20
C ASN A 35 -0.48 -3.22 -21.90
N VAL A 36 -0.82 -1.98 -21.59
CA VAL A 36 -2.20 -1.55 -21.31
C VAL A 36 -3.04 -1.62 -22.59
N VAL A 37 -4.11 -2.42 -22.57
CA VAL A 37 -4.94 -2.73 -23.74
C VAL A 37 -5.98 -1.63 -23.98
N LYS A 38 -6.30 -1.34 -25.25
CA LYS A 38 -7.41 -0.42 -25.63
C LYS A 38 -8.66 -1.26 -25.94
N PRO A 39 -9.90 -0.77 -25.68
CA PRO A 39 -10.30 0.63 -25.76
C PRO A 39 -10.60 1.36 -24.44
N GLY A 40 -10.07 0.93 -23.28
CA GLY A 40 -10.20 1.72 -22.05
C GLY A 40 -10.38 0.89 -20.79
N GLY A 41 -11.27 1.35 -19.91
CA GLY A 41 -11.43 0.82 -18.55
C GLY A 41 -10.64 1.61 -17.51
N THR A 42 -10.58 1.08 -16.30
CA THR A 42 -9.85 1.66 -15.18
C THR A 42 -8.79 0.68 -14.71
N LEU A 43 -7.54 1.14 -14.55
CA LEU A 43 -6.54 0.36 -13.84
C LEU A 43 -6.83 0.43 -12.35
N LEU A 44 -7.07 -0.72 -11.73
CA LEU A 44 -7.19 -0.91 -10.30
C LEU A 44 -5.89 -1.52 -9.80
N ALA A 45 -5.07 -0.72 -9.12
CA ALA A 45 -3.79 -1.15 -8.57
C ALA A 45 -3.89 -1.31 -7.05
N GLY A 46 -3.31 -2.38 -6.52
CA GLY A 46 -3.23 -2.67 -5.09
C GLY A 46 -1.81 -3.02 -4.67
N ALA A 47 -1.39 -2.49 -3.52
CA ALA A 47 -0.15 -2.87 -2.83
C ALA A 47 -0.47 -3.78 -1.64
N TYR A 48 0.21 -4.93 -1.58
CA TYR A 48 -0.04 -5.97 -0.59
C TYR A 48 1.24 -6.28 0.20
N SER A 49 1.15 -6.34 1.53
CA SER A 49 2.29 -6.66 2.41
C SER A 49 2.31 -8.10 2.92
N SER A 50 1.31 -8.92 2.57
CA SER A 50 1.19 -10.31 3.00
C SER A 50 0.66 -11.19 1.86
N PRO A 51 1.19 -12.42 1.68
CA PRO A 51 0.62 -13.40 0.77
C PRO A 51 -0.84 -13.75 1.10
N GLU A 52 -1.23 -13.72 2.38
CA GLU A 52 -2.57 -14.12 2.84
C GLU A 52 -3.66 -13.16 2.36
N THR A 53 -3.32 -11.89 2.15
CA THR A 53 -4.26 -10.86 1.69
C THR A 53 -4.10 -10.55 0.21
N TRP A 54 -3.18 -11.22 -0.49
CA TRP A 54 -2.88 -10.95 -1.89
C TRP A 54 -4.10 -11.19 -2.78
N LEU A 55 -4.37 -10.24 -3.68
CA LEU A 55 -5.57 -10.18 -4.55
C LEU A 55 -6.91 -10.12 -3.79
N GLY A 56 -6.89 -9.97 -2.46
CA GLY A 56 -8.05 -9.71 -1.63
C GLY A 56 -8.39 -8.22 -1.52
N ALA A 57 -9.38 -7.92 -0.68
CA ALA A 57 -9.83 -6.54 -0.43
C ALA A 57 -8.89 -5.74 0.49
N THR A 58 -7.97 -6.40 1.19
CA THR A 58 -7.05 -5.74 2.13
C THR A 58 -5.76 -5.33 1.44
N THR A 59 -5.61 -4.03 1.22
CA THR A 59 -4.42 -3.41 0.63
C THR A 59 -3.77 -2.42 1.58
N VAL A 60 -2.45 -2.26 1.48
CA VAL A 60 -1.69 -1.18 2.15
C VAL A 60 -2.02 0.17 1.52
N ALA A 61 -2.08 0.20 0.19
CA ALA A 61 -2.57 1.32 -0.59
C ALA A 61 -3.19 0.80 -1.88
N SER A 62 -4.11 1.58 -2.45
CA SER A 62 -4.72 1.29 -3.73
C SER A 62 -4.80 2.56 -4.59
N LYS A 63 -4.88 2.37 -5.90
CA LYS A 63 -5.01 3.47 -6.87
C LYS A 63 -5.93 3.05 -8.00
N GLU A 64 -6.77 3.99 -8.41
CA GLU A 64 -7.61 3.88 -9.60
C GLU A 64 -7.15 4.92 -10.62
N VAL A 65 -6.87 4.46 -11.84
CA VAL A 65 -6.42 5.32 -12.92
C VAL A 65 -7.22 5.01 -14.18
N PRO A 66 -8.08 5.93 -14.64
CA PRO A 66 -8.77 5.77 -15.92
C PRO A 66 -7.74 5.60 -17.04
N VAL A 67 -7.86 4.55 -17.84
CA VAL A 67 -6.96 4.31 -18.98
C VAL A 67 -7.10 5.43 -20.01
N ALA A 68 -8.33 5.89 -20.23
CA ALA A 68 -8.62 7.03 -21.10
C ALA A 68 -7.93 8.30 -20.56
N GLY A 69 -7.14 8.95 -21.41
CA GLY A 69 -6.41 10.17 -21.07
C GLY A 69 -5.10 9.98 -20.30
N ASN A 70 -4.80 8.78 -19.79
CA ASN A 70 -3.54 8.48 -19.09
C ASN A 70 -2.64 7.49 -19.82
N VAL A 71 -3.17 6.74 -20.81
CA VAL A 71 -2.37 5.80 -21.60
C VAL A 71 -1.59 6.52 -22.71
N HIS A 72 -0.28 6.33 -22.71
CA HIS A 72 0.64 6.81 -23.74
C HIS A 72 1.49 5.62 -24.20
N ASP A 73 1.43 5.30 -25.50
CA ASP A 73 2.18 4.18 -26.10
C ASP A 73 2.05 2.85 -25.33
N GLY A 74 0.82 2.51 -24.92
CA GLY A 74 0.53 1.28 -24.17
C GLY A 74 1.01 1.29 -22.72
N THR A 75 1.44 2.44 -22.21
CA THR A 75 1.94 2.61 -20.85
C THR A 75 1.07 3.58 -20.05
N VAL A 76 0.80 3.26 -18.79
CA VAL A 76 0.22 4.19 -17.80
C VAL A 76 1.20 4.33 -16.64
N THR A 77 1.43 5.57 -16.20
CA THR A 77 2.30 5.88 -15.05
C THR A 77 1.52 6.64 -14.00
N PHE A 78 1.67 6.27 -12.73
CA PHE A 78 1.08 6.98 -11.59
C PHE A 78 1.92 6.79 -10.33
N GLU A 79 1.58 7.54 -9.28
CA GLU A 79 2.22 7.41 -7.96
C GLU A 79 1.29 6.78 -6.93
N MET A 80 1.87 5.94 -6.08
CA MET A 80 1.27 5.42 -4.86
C MET A 80 2.14 5.85 -3.67
N LEU A 81 1.52 6.36 -2.60
CA LEU A 81 2.23 6.64 -1.36
C LEU A 81 2.28 5.35 -0.54
N LEU A 82 3.48 4.90 -0.17
CA LEU A 82 3.68 3.70 0.61
C LEU A 82 4.62 3.97 1.79
N PRO A 83 4.32 3.48 3.00
CA PRO A 83 5.30 3.48 4.07
C PRO A 83 6.50 2.58 3.70
N PRO A 84 7.66 2.73 4.38
CA PRO A 84 8.77 1.82 4.16
C PRO A 84 8.38 0.36 4.45
N GLY A 85 8.65 -0.52 3.50
CA GLY A 85 8.31 -1.95 3.61
C GLY A 85 8.51 -2.70 2.30
N SER A 86 8.18 -3.99 2.34
CA SER A 86 8.18 -4.87 1.17
C SER A 86 6.76 -5.15 0.74
N TYR A 87 6.49 -4.99 -0.56
CA TYR A 87 5.14 -5.12 -1.11
C TYR A 87 5.14 -5.87 -2.44
N ALA A 88 4.06 -6.59 -2.70
CA ALA A 88 3.68 -7.00 -4.05
C ALA A 88 2.70 -5.97 -4.61
N LEU A 89 2.90 -5.55 -5.86
CA LEU A 89 1.91 -4.77 -6.60
C LEU A 89 1.17 -5.69 -7.56
N SER A 90 -0.14 -5.54 -7.63
CA SER A 90 -0.96 -6.15 -8.67
C SER A 90 -1.88 -5.10 -9.28
N VAL A 91 -2.19 -5.26 -10.56
CA VAL A 91 -3.09 -4.40 -11.31
C VAL A 91 -4.11 -5.24 -12.07
N LEU A 92 -5.35 -4.78 -12.07
CA LEU A 92 -6.44 -5.25 -12.91
C LEU A 92 -6.84 -4.11 -13.83
N GLN A 93 -6.95 -4.38 -15.12
CA GLN A 93 -7.62 -3.48 -16.05
C GLN A 93 -9.12 -3.82 -16.07
N ASP A 94 -9.89 -3.11 -15.27
CA ASP A 94 -11.35 -3.25 -15.17
C ASP A 94 -12.01 -2.61 -16.38
N ILE A 95 -12.31 -3.42 -17.40
CA ILE A 95 -12.91 -3.01 -18.67
C ILE A 95 -14.43 -2.98 -18.52
N ASN A 96 -15.00 -3.90 -17.74
CA ASN A 96 -16.45 -4.03 -17.56
C ASN A 96 -17.02 -3.14 -16.44
N GLY A 97 -16.17 -2.56 -15.59
CA GLY A 97 -16.53 -1.57 -14.57
C GLY A 97 -17.06 -2.17 -13.26
N ASN A 98 -16.91 -3.47 -13.03
CA ASN A 98 -17.46 -4.14 -11.86
C ASN A 98 -16.52 -4.15 -10.65
N ARG A 99 -15.27 -3.71 -10.83
CA ARG A 99 -14.21 -3.61 -9.81
C ARG A 99 -13.83 -4.94 -9.17
N LYS A 100 -13.95 -6.05 -9.91
CA LYS A 100 -13.66 -7.40 -9.44
C LYS A 100 -12.70 -8.09 -10.39
N LEU A 101 -11.85 -8.93 -9.82
CA LEU A 101 -11.11 -9.90 -10.61
C LEU A 101 -12.06 -11.02 -11.03
N ASP A 102 -12.66 -10.88 -12.21
CA ASP A 102 -13.48 -11.92 -12.80
C ASP A 102 -12.59 -13.05 -13.35
N THR A 103 -13.03 -14.29 -13.11
CA THR A 103 -12.31 -15.48 -13.56
C THR A 103 -13.24 -16.43 -14.29
N ASN A 104 -12.71 -17.15 -15.29
CA ASN A 104 -13.45 -18.20 -15.99
C ASN A 104 -13.53 -19.50 -15.16
N PHE A 105 -14.14 -20.55 -15.72
CA PHE A 105 -14.39 -21.83 -15.02
C PHE A 105 -13.14 -22.60 -14.59
N ILE A 106 -11.95 -22.26 -15.12
CA ILE A 106 -10.66 -22.82 -14.68
C ILE A 106 -9.85 -21.85 -13.80
N GLY A 107 -10.45 -20.73 -13.39
CA GLY A 107 -9.84 -19.75 -12.49
C GLY A 107 -8.90 -18.74 -13.17
N MET A 108 -8.81 -18.70 -14.50
CA MET A 108 -8.01 -17.68 -15.19
C MET A 108 -8.76 -16.35 -15.24
N PRO A 109 -8.06 -15.21 -15.03
CA PRO A 109 -8.65 -13.88 -15.20
C PRO A 109 -9.29 -13.71 -16.58
N THR A 110 -10.48 -13.10 -16.62
CA THR A 110 -11.17 -12.78 -17.89
C THR A 110 -10.83 -11.39 -18.41
N GLU A 111 -10.20 -10.56 -17.58
CA GLU A 111 -9.72 -9.22 -17.91
C GLU A 111 -8.20 -9.13 -17.71
N PRO A 112 -7.50 -8.20 -18.39
CA PRO A 112 -6.05 -8.08 -18.28
C PRO A 112 -5.60 -7.78 -16.85
N THR A 113 -4.62 -8.54 -16.38
CA THR A 113 -3.97 -8.33 -15.08
C THR A 113 -2.47 -8.21 -15.25
N GLY A 114 -1.80 -7.69 -14.22
CA GLY A 114 -0.35 -7.67 -14.13
C GLY A 114 0.11 -7.66 -12.67
N SER A 115 1.33 -8.12 -12.44
CA SER A 115 1.96 -8.12 -11.12
C SER A 115 3.38 -7.56 -11.20
N SER A 116 3.87 -6.96 -10.12
CA SER A 116 5.25 -6.49 -10.03
C SER A 116 6.25 -7.61 -10.27
N ASN A 117 7.41 -7.27 -10.84
CA ASN A 117 8.50 -8.21 -11.13
C ASN A 117 8.09 -9.35 -12.08
N ASP A 118 7.12 -9.08 -12.97
CA ASP A 118 6.62 -10.03 -13.98
C ASP A 118 6.24 -11.39 -13.39
N ALA A 119 5.69 -11.39 -12.17
CA ALA A 119 5.23 -12.60 -11.52
C ALA A 119 4.06 -13.22 -12.32
N PRO A 120 4.07 -14.55 -12.54
CA PRO A 120 3.06 -15.25 -13.35
C PRO A 120 1.68 -15.31 -12.69
#